data_AF-A0A8T2PIM4-F1
#
_entry.id   AF-A0A8T2PIM4-F1
#
_cell.length_a   1.000
_cell.length_b   1.000
_cell.length_c   1.000
_cell.angle_alpha   90.00
_cell.angle_beta   90.00
_cell.angle_gamma   90.00
#
_symmetry.space_group_name_H-M   'P 1'
#
loop_
_entity.id
_entity.type
_entity.pdbx_description
1 polymer ?
#
loop_
_entity_poly.entity_id
_entity_poly.type
_entity_poly.pdbx_seq_one_letter_code
_entity_poly.pdbx_strand_id
1 'polypeptide(L)'
;MSTSDFYLRYYVGHKGKFGHEFLEFEFRPDGKLRYANNSNYKNDVMIRKEAYVHKSVMEELKRIIDDSEITKEDDALWPPPDRVGRQELEIVIGDEHISFTTSKIGSLIDVNQSK
;
A
#
# COMPACT_ATOMS: atom_id res chain seq x y z
N MET A 1 -20.63 -10.99 17.60
CA MET A 1 -20.43 -10.37 16.27
C MET A 1 -18.96 -10.55 15.96
N SER A 2 -18.62 -11.41 14.99
CA SER A 2 -17.24 -11.51 14.55
C SER A 2 -16.81 -10.11 14.11
N THR A 3 -15.76 -9.58 14.74
CA THR A 3 -15.03 -8.46 14.18
C THR A 3 -14.59 -8.90 12.80
N SER A 4 -15.14 -8.33 11.74
CA SER A 4 -14.65 -8.62 10.40
C SER A 4 -13.17 -8.24 10.36
N ASP A 5 -12.33 -9.21 10.07
CA ASP A 5 -10.90 -9.00 10.01
C ASP A 5 -10.62 -7.98 8.91
N PHE A 6 -9.89 -6.92 9.27
CA PHE A 6 -9.50 -5.86 8.36
C PHE A 6 -8.02 -5.54 8.52
N TYR A 7 -7.31 -5.64 7.41
CA TYR A 7 -5.90 -5.30 7.30
C TYR A 7 -5.67 -4.58 5.98
N LEU A 8 -4.86 -3.53 6.01
CA LEU A 8 -4.41 -2.83 4.81
C LEU A 8 -2.95 -2.45 5.00
N ARG A 9 -2.10 -2.84 4.06
CA ARG A 9 -0.71 -2.38 3.97
C ARG A 9 -0.41 -1.93 2.56
N TYR A 10 0.24 -0.78 2.45
CA TYR A 10 0.76 -0.29 1.19
C TYR A 10 2.23 0.07 1.35
N TYR A 11 3.03 -0.38 0.39
CA TYR A 11 4.45 -0.08 0.27
C TYR A 11 4.73 0.50 -1.11
N VAL A 12 5.55 1.53 -1.17
CA VAL A 12 6.19 1.98 -2.41
C VAL A 12 7.64 2.34 -2.12
N GLY A 13 8.56 1.83 -2.92
CA GLY A 13 9.97 2.13 -2.73
C GLY A 13 10.83 1.84 -3.93
N HIS A 14 12.03 2.39 -3.92
CA HIS A 14 13.03 2.15 -4.95
C HIS A 14 14.44 2.28 -4.40
N LYS A 15 15.40 1.65 -5.05
CA LYS A 15 16.82 1.78 -4.71
C LYS A 15 17.50 2.66 -5.76
N GLY A 16 17.59 3.94 -5.46
CA GLY A 16 18.24 4.94 -6.31
C GLY A 16 19.73 5.10 -6.01
N LYS A 17 20.36 6.07 -6.68
CA LYS A 17 21.77 6.44 -6.47
C LYS A 17 22.09 6.82 -5.01
N PHE A 18 21.09 7.33 -4.29
CA PHE A 18 21.24 7.83 -2.93
C PHE A 18 20.80 6.82 -1.87
N GLY A 19 20.58 5.55 -2.22
CA GLY A 19 20.16 4.49 -1.30
C GLY A 19 18.71 4.09 -1.48
N HIS A 20 18.13 3.52 -0.43
CA HIS A 20 16.76 3.00 -0.44
C HIS A 20 15.78 4.04 0.06
N GLU A 21 14.91 4.51 -0.82
CA GLU A 21 13.82 5.42 -0.49
C GLU A 21 12.49 4.69 -0.56
N PHE A 22 11.64 4.89 0.44
CA PHE A 22 10.32 4.26 0.49
C PHE A 22 9.32 5.01 1.37
N LEU A 23 8.05 4.72 1.12
CA LEU A 23 6.92 5.07 1.95
C LEU A 23 6.13 3.78 2.21
N GLU A 24 5.74 3.57 3.46
CA GLU A 24 4.93 2.45 3.87
C GLU A 24 3.91 2.89 4.92
N PHE A 25 2.68 2.42 4.79
CA PHE A 25 1.69 2.52 5.86
C PHE A 25 0.92 1.22 6.03
N GLU A 26 0.45 1.00 7.26
CA GLU A 26 -0.27 -0.19 7.68
C GLU A 26 -1.42 0.21 8.61
N PHE A 27 -2.62 -0.29 8.33
CA PHE A 27 -3.77 -0.26 9.23
C PHE A 27 -4.02 -1.68 9.73
N ARG A 28 -3.91 -1.85 11.04
CA ARG A 28 -4.13 -3.14 11.72
C ARG A 28 -5.59 -3.28 12.16
N PRO A 29 -6.06 -4.52 12.44
CA PRO A 29 -7.44 -4.77 12.85
C PRO A 29 -7.87 -4.02 14.14
N ASP A 30 -6.91 -3.69 15.01
CA ASP A 30 -7.11 -2.95 16.25
C ASP A 30 -7.22 -1.42 16.05
N GLY A 31 -7.20 -0.93 14.79
CA GLY A 31 -7.23 0.49 14.46
C GLY A 31 -5.86 1.17 14.61
N LYS A 32 -4.78 0.41 14.81
CA LYS A 32 -3.43 0.97 14.83
C LYS A 32 -2.96 1.29 13.41
N LEU A 33 -2.74 2.58 13.14
CA LEU A 33 -2.04 3.09 11.97
C LEU A 33 -0.54 3.16 12.27
N ARG A 34 0.27 2.56 11.40
CA ARG A 34 1.73 2.67 11.40
C ARG A 34 2.16 3.30 10.09
N TYR A 35 3.05 4.27 10.16
CA TYR A 35 3.57 5.00 9.00
C TYR A 35 5.09 5.06 9.08
N ALA A 36 5.74 4.76 7.96
CA ALA A 36 7.17 4.87 7.78
C ALA A 36 7.46 5.57 6.46
N ASN A 37 8.33 6.58 6.49
CA ASN A 37 8.83 7.22 5.28
C ASN A 37 10.33 7.45 5.43
N ASN A 38 11.08 6.92 4.47
CA ASN A 38 12.50 7.14 4.34
C ASN A 38 12.76 7.83 2.99
N SER A 39 12.93 9.14 3.01
CA SER A 39 13.41 9.93 1.88
C SER A 39 14.83 10.40 2.17
N ASN A 40 15.78 10.09 1.27
CA ASN A 40 17.17 10.53 1.42
C ASN A 40 17.37 11.96 0.85
N TYR A 41 16.28 12.67 0.62
CA TYR A 41 16.29 14.07 0.21
C TYR A 41 16.86 14.94 1.34
N LYS A 42 17.98 15.64 1.07
CA LYS A 42 18.62 16.60 1.99
C LYS A 42 19.01 16.04 3.38
N ASN A 43 19.43 14.77 3.46
CA ASN A 43 19.78 14.10 4.73
C ASN A 43 18.61 14.05 5.73
N ASP A 44 17.38 13.92 5.23
CA ASP A 44 16.24 13.75 6.13
C ASP A 44 16.37 12.45 6.95
N VAL A 45 15.82 12.48 8.15
CA VAL A 45 15.83 11.32 9.05
C VAL A 45 14.56 10.51 8.80
N MET A 46 14.68 9.19 8.80
CA MET A 46 13.53 8.30 8.64
C MET A 46 12.39 8.68 9.60
N ILE A 47 11.22 8.98 9.03
CA ILE A 47 10.01 9.31 9.79
C ILE A 47 9.30 8.01 10.13
N ARG A 48 9.05 7.79 11.41
CA ARG A 48 8.20 6.70 11.92
C ARG A 48 7.15 7.28 12.85
N LYS A 49 5.88 6.97 12.58
CA LYS A 49 4.75 7.43 13.37
C LYS A 49 3.77 6.29 13.57
N GLU A 50 3.17 6.24 14.75
CA GLU A 50 2.09 5.33 15.08
C GLU A 50 0.98 6.11 15.76
N ALA A 51 -0.26 5.77 15.45
CA ALA A 51 -1.45 6.34 16.07
C ALA A 51 -2.58 5.31 16.07
N TYR A 52 -3.56 5.48 16.95
CA TYR A 52 -4.82 4.76 16.85
C TYR A 52 -5.84 5.65 16.17
N VAL A 53 -6.53 5.11 15.17
CA VAL A 53 -7.63 5.81 14.50
C VAL A 53 -8.97 5.34 15.06
N HIS A 54 -9.96 6.23 15.01
CA HIS A 54 -11.32 5.87 15.40
C HIS A 54 -11.92 4.88 14.39
N LYS A 55 -12.87 4.05 14.85
CA LYS A 55 -13.57 3.07 14.00
C LYS A 55 -14.14 3.68 12.72
N SER A 56 -14.63 4.92 12.77
CA SER A 56 -15.17 5.60 11.57
C SER A 56 -14.15 5.75 10.44
N VAL A 57 -12.86 5.89 10.76
CA VAL A 57 -11.79 5.91 9.75
C VAL A 57 -11.61 4.53 9.13
N MET A 58 -11.69 3.48 9.94
CA MET A 58 -11.58 2.10 9.48
C MET A 58 -12.75 1.70 8.58
N GLU A 59 -13.98 2.11 8.92
CA GLU A 59 -15.16 1.85 8.08
C GLU A 59 -15.11 2.63 6.76
N GLU A 60 -14.56 3.84 6.76
CA GLU A 60 -14.36 4.60 5.51
C GLU A 60 -13.30 3.97 4.61
N LEU A 61 -12.22 3.43 5.17
CA LEU A 61 -11.22 2.67 4.39
C LEU A 61 -11.84 1.43 3.74
N LYS A 62 -12.68 0.68 4.48
CA LYS A 62 -13.44 -0.45 3.93
C LYS A 62 -14.33 0.01 2.79
N ARG A 63 -15.11 1.08 2.99
CA ARG A 63 -15.99 1.65 1.95
C ARG A 63 -15.22 2.00 0.67
N ILE A 64 -14.05 2.63 0.79
CA ILE A 64 -13.21 2.98 -0.36
C ILE A 64 -12.70 1.72 -1.08
N ILE A 65 -12.30 0.68 -0.33
CA ILE A 65 -11.84 -0.60 -0.89
C ILE A 65 -12.99 -1.30 -1.63
N ASP A 66 -14.16 -1.41 -1.00
CA ASP A 66 -15.34 -2.04 -1.59
C ASP A 66 -15.77 -1.31 -2.88
N ASP A 67 -15.86 0.02 -2.84
CA ASP A 67 -16.24 0.85 -4.00
C ASP A 67 -15.22 0.77 -5.15
N SER A 68 -13.96 0.47 -4.86
CA SER A 68 -12.90 0.35 -5.87
C SER A 68 -12.91 -0.97 -6.63
N GLU A 69 -13.63 -1.97 -6.13
CA GLU A 69 -13.64 -3.35 -6.65
C GLU A 69 -12.25 -4.02 -6.73
N ILE A 70 -11.24 -3.49 -6.03
CA ILE A 70 -9.85 -3.93 -6.12
C ILE A 70 -9.64 -5.41 -5.75
N THR A 71 -10.54 -6.01 -4.96
CA THR A 71 -10.49 -7.44 -4.61
C THR A 71 -10.86 -8.37 -5.77
N LYS A 72 -11.42 -7.82 -6.86
CA LYS A 72 -11.72 -8.57 -8.09
C LYS A 72 -10.56 -8.60 -9.09
N GLU A 73 -9.50 -7.83 -8.83
CA GLU A 73 -8.34 -7.70 -9.72
C GLU A 73 -7.26 -8.75 -9.39
N ASP A 74 -6.35 -8.96 -10.35
CA ASP A 74 -5.22 -9.89 -10.22
C ASP A 74 -3.97 -9.28 -10.88
N ASP A 75 -2.81 -9.42 -10.24
CA ASP A 75 -1.56 -8.81 -10.68
C ASP A 75 -0.73 -9.66 -11.65
N ALA A 76 -1.22 -10.84 -12.09
CA ALA A 76 -0.45 -11.76 -12.93
C ALA A 76 0.02 -11.15 -14.27
N LEU A 77 -0.68 -10.12 -14.76
CA LEU A 77 -0.32 -9.40 -15.99
C LEU A 77 0.34 -8.05 -15.74
N TRP A 78 0.47 -7.63 -14.49
CA TRP A 78 1.05 -6.33 -14.15
C TRP A 78 2.58 -6.34 -14.35
N PRO A 79 3.19 -5.18 -14.61
CA PRO A 79 4.64 -5.09 -14.73
C PRO A 79 5.33 -5.56 -13.44
N PRO A 80 6.28 -6.50 -13.49
CA PRO A 80 6.97 -6.96 -12.29
C PRO A 80 7.87 -5.86 -11.72
N PRO A 81 8.17 -5.86 -10.40
CA PRO A 81 9.09 -4.91 -9.80
C PRO A 81 10.46 -4.85 -10.50
N ASP A 82 11.02 -3.66 -10.62
CA ASP A 82 12.27 -3.43 -11.33
C ASP A 82 13.22 -2.50 -10.56
N ARG A 83 14.23 -1.95 -11.24
CA ARG A 83 15.19 -1.00 -10.66
C ARG A 83 14.60 0.38 -10.39
N VAL A 84 13.56 0.78 -11.13
CA VAL A 84 12.85 2.05 -10.99
C VAL A 84 12.00 2.04 -9.73
N GLY A 85 11.41 0.90 -9.39
CA GLY A 85 10.80 0.70 -8.07
C GLY A 85 9.90 -0.51 -7.95
N ARG A 86 9.26 -0.57 -6.78
CA ARG A 86 8.34 -1.60 -6.37
C ARG A 86 7.17 -0.97 -5.64
N GLN A 87 5.97 -1.45 -5.92
CA GLN A 87 4.76 -1.20 -5.14
C GLN A 87 4.21 -2.53 -4.63
N GLU A 88 3.72 -2.54 -3.40
CA GLU A 88 2.99 -3.66 -2.82
C GLU A 88 1.70 -3.15 -2.19
N LEU A 89 0.61 -3.87 -2.39
CA LEU A 89 -0.69 -3.62 -1.74
C LEU A 89 -1.21 -4.93 -1.19
N GLU A 90 -1.50 -4.97 0.10
CA GLU A 90 -2.01 -6.15 0.77
C GLU A 90 -3.26 -5.77 1.57
N ILE A 91 -4.36 -6.46 1.32
CA ILE A 91 -5.67 -6.19 1.93
C ILE A 91 -6.28 -7.48 2.42
N VAL A 92 -6.74 -7.49 3.66
CA VAL A 92 -7.68 -8.48 4.19
C VAL A 92 -8.97 -7.73 4.52
N ILE A 93 -10.09 -8.19 3.99
CA ILE A 93 -11.41 -7.60 4.27
C ILE A 93 -12.46 -8.70 4.32
N GLY A 94 -12.95 -9.01 5.52
CA GLY A 94 -13.85 -10.15 5.71
C GLY A 94 -13.14 -11.47 5.38
N ASP A 95 -13.67 -12.19 4.39
CA ASP A 95 -13.11 -13.47 3.92
C ASP A 95 -12.18 -13.31 2.69
N GLU A 96 -12.03 -12.08 2.16
CA GLU A 96 -11.17 -11.79 1.01
C GLU A 96 -9.75 -11.41 1.45
N HIS A 97 -8.74 -11.97 0.77
CA HIS A 97 -7.34 -11.61 0.94
C HIS A 97 -6.66 -11.46 -0.42
N ILE A 98 -6.14 -10.26 -0.69
CA ILE A 98 -5.34 -9.97 -1.87
C ILE A 98 -3.94 -9.48 -1.48
N SER A 99 -2.97 -9.77 -2.34
CA SER A 99 -1.60 -9.29 -2.20
C SER A 99 -1.02 -9.06 -3.59
N PHE A 100 -0.87 -7.79 -3.97
CA PHE A 100 -0.35 -7.39 -5.25
C PHE A 100 1.08 -6.88 -5.14
N THR A 101 1.87 -7.13 -6.17
CA THR A 101 3.24 -6.65 -6.30
C THR A 101 3.51 -6.21 -7.74
N THR A 102 3.89 -4.95 -7.94
CA THR A 102 4.14 -4.38 -9.27
C THR A 102 5.34 -3.42 -9.28
N SER A 103 5.79 -3.01 -10.46
CA SER A 103 6.74 -1.91 -10.63
C SER A 103 6.13 -0.57 -10.18
N LYS A 104 6.97 0.46 -10.09
CA LYS A 104 6.48 1.82 -9.82
C LYS A 104 5.74 2.37 -11.04
N ILE A 105 4.45 2.64 -10.89
CA ILE A 105 3.61 3.28 -11.90
C ILE A 105 3.76 4.80 -11.76
N GLY A 106 4.23 5.46 -12.82
CA GLY A 106 4.49 6.91 -12.81
C GLY A 106 3.29 7.74 -13.27
N SER A 107 2.53 7.22 -14.23
CA SER A 107 1.38 7.90 -14.81
C SER A 107 0.37 6.93 -15.43
N LEU A 108 -0.79 7.45 -15.85
CA LEU A 108 -1.77 6.69 -16.62
C LEU A 108 -1.25 6.17 -17.96
N ILE A 109 -0.17 6.76 -18.51
CA ILE A 109 0.44 6.25 -19.75
C ILE A 109 1.00 4.85 -19.52
N ASP A 110 1.64 4.61 -18.38
CA ASP A 110 2.25 3.31 -18.05
C ASP A 110 1.17 2.22 -17.93
N VAL A 111 0.00 2.58 -17.38
CA VAL A 111 -1.17 1.70 -17.28
C VAL A 111 -1.78 1.43 -18.66
N ASN A 112 -1.99 2.47 -19.47
CA ASN A 112 -2.55 2.30 -20.82
C ASN A 112 -1.64 1.48 -21.76
N GLN A 113 -0.36 1.34 -21.43
CA GLN A 113 0.63 0.56 -22.17
C GLN A 113 0.91 -0.81 -21.52
N SER A 114 0.25 -1.16 -20.40
CA SER A 114 0.35 -2.48 -19.80
C SER A 114 -0.44 -3.53 -20.59
N LYS A 115 -0.28 -4.80 -20.23
CA LYS A 115 -1.04 -5.90 -20.81
C LYS A 115 -2.50 -5.88 -20.37
#